data_AF-A0ABD2ZX93-F1
#
_entry.id   AF-A0ABD2ZX93-F1
#
_cell.length_a   1.000
_cell.length_b   1.000
_cell.length_c   1.000
_cell.angle_alpha   90.00
_cell.angle_beta   90.00
_cell.angle_gamma   90.00
#
_symmetry.space_group_name_H-M   'P 1'
#
loop_
_entity.id
_entity.type
_entity.pdbx_description
1 polymer ?
#
loop_
_entity_poly.entity_id
_entity_poly.type
_entity_poly.pdbx_seq_one_letter_code
_entity_poly.pdbx_strand_id
1 'polypeptide(L)'
;MDLPYLNPYLDSIGAPTFEKGCNFAVAGSTIRKATADAFSPFSFDVQVAQFIRFKNRVLDLQHQGMTLDKCFPATGDVFQKALYPFDIGQTDTTSAFNSNTSDEVSSIPTILAVFEDGIKDLNNL
;
A
#
# COMPACT_ATOMS: atom_id res chain seq x y z
N MET A 1 -23.26 -6.54 -0.18
CA MET A 1 -22.15 -5.84 -0.85
C MET A 1 -21.52 -6.84 -1.78
N ASP A 2 -21.78 -6.76 -3.09
CA ASP A 2 -21.27 -7.70 -4.10
C ASP A 2 -20.12 -7.09 -4.90
N LEU A 3 -19.11 -6.58 -4.20
CA LEU A 3 -17.87 -6.13 -4.84
C LEU A 3 -16.89 -7.31 -4.87
N PRO A 4 -16.26 -7.59 -6.03
CA PRO A 4 -15.29 -8.68 -6.13
C PRO A 4 -14.05 -8.39 -5.27
N TYR A 5 -13.49 -9.45 -4.66
CA TYR A 5 -12.31 -9.35 -3.80
C TYR A 5 -11.06 -8.90 -4.57
N LEU A 6 -10.19 -8.16 -3.88
CA LEU A 6 -8.86 -7.80 -4.35
C LEU A 6 -7.88 -8.95 -4.13
N ASN A 7 -6.92 -9.12 -5.05
CA ASN A 7 -5.87 -10.12 -4.89
C ASN A 7 -4.65 -9.55 -4.13
N PRO A 8 -4.01 -10.34 -3.24
CA PRO A 8 -2.80 -9.89 -2.56
C PRO A 8 -1.63 -9.73 -3.55
N TYR A 9 -0.78 -8.73 -3.32
CA TYR A 9 0.46 -8.58 -4.07
C TYR A 9 1.53 -9.56 -3.55
N LEU A 10 1.71 -10.70 -4.22
CA LEU A 10 2.72 -11.72 -3.89
C LEU A 10 3.77 -11.89 -4.99
N ASP A 11 4.33 -10.76 -5.47
CA ASP A 11 5.37 -10.69 -6.52
C ASP A 11 5.05 -11.44 -7.84
N SER A 12 3.81 -11.90 -8.03
CA SER A 12 3.38 -12.72 -9.17
C SER A 12 2.54 -11.91 -10.14
N ILE A 13 3.15 -11.46 -11.23
CA ILE A 13 2.39 -11.00 -12.41
C ILE A 13 2.18 -12.22 -13.30
N GLY A 14 0.96 -12.76 -13.29
CA GLY A 14 0.60 -13.92 -14.14
C GLY A 14 -0.46 -14.85 -13.56
N ALA A 15 -0.63 -14.89 -12.23
CA ALA A 15 -1.73 -15.54 -11.51
C ALA A 15 -1.63 -15.21 -10.01
N PRO A 16 -2.72 -14.82 -9.31
CA PRO A 16 -4.09 -14.53 -9.81
C PRO A 16 -4.19 -13.22 -10.63
N THR A 17 -5.37 -12.93 -11.19
CA THR A 17 -5.63 -11.72 -12.00
C THR A 17 -5.87 -10.47 -11.15
N PHE A 18 -5.33 -9.32 -11.52
CA PHE A 18 -5.52 -8.03 -10.86
C PHE A 18 -6.55 -7.13 -11.56
N GLU A 19 -7.41 -7.68 -12.42
CA GLU A 19 -8.51 -6.93 -13.07
C GLU A 19 -9.39 -6.16 -12.09
N LYS A 20 -9.54 -6.65 -10.86
CA LYS A 20 -10.35 -6.04 -9.81
C LYS A 20 -9.56 -5.15 -8.87
N GLY A 21 -8.23 -5.11 -9.03
CA GLY A 21 -7.30 -4.39 -8.18
C GLY A 21 -6.39 -5.33 -7.38
N CYS A 22 -5.53 -4.71 -6.60
CA CYS A 22 -4.49 -5.34 -5.80
C CYS A 22 -4.57 -4.83 -4.36
N ASN A 23 -4.30 -5.70 -3.40
CA ASN A 23 -4.28 -5.38 -1.99
C ASN A 23 -2.85 -5.46 -1.43
N PHE A 24 -2.36 -4.35 -0.90
CA PHE A 24 -1.07 -4.22 -0.23
C PHE A 24 -1.21 -4.06 1.30
N ALA A 25 -2.45 -3.97 1.80
CA ALA A 25 -2.71 -3.78 3.22
C ALA A 25 -2.34 -5.03 4.00
N VAL A 26 -1.67 -4.82 5.13
CA VAL A 26 -1.33 -5.88 6.09
C VAL A 26 -1.87 -5.49 7.46
N ALA A 27 -2.56 -6.42 8.12
CA ALA A 27 -3.10 -6.20 9.46
C ALA A 27 -1.98 -5.90 10.48
N GLY A 28 -2.23 -4.96 11.40
CA GLY A 28 -1.26 -4.57 12.42
C GLY A 28 -0.13 -3.68 11.91
N SER A 29 -0.28 -3.11 10.72
CA SER A 29 0.71 -2.19 10.15
C SER A 29 0.57 -0.78 10.70
N THR A 30 1.71 -0.11 10.80
CA THR A 30 1.82 1.27 11.27
C THR A 30 2.16 2.22 10.13
N ILE A 31 1.79 3.49 10.27
CA ILE A 31 2.28 4.57 9.41
C ILE A 31 3.77 4.78 9.65
N ARG A 32 4.17 4.79 10.92
CA ARG A 32 5.58 4.88 11.30
C ARG A 32 6.32 3.61 10.88
N LYS A 33 7.63 3.75 10.67
CA LYS A 33 8.52 2.61 10.37
C LYS A 33 8.38 1.54 11.43
N ALA A 34 8.26 0.30 10.98
CA ALA A 34 8.21 -0.86 11.86
C ALA A 34 9.52 -0.97 12.67
N THR A 35 9.37 -1.13 13.98
CA THR A 35 10.45 -1.48 14.91
C THR A 35 10.55 -3.01 15.07
N ALA A 36 11.56 -3.49 15.79
CA ALA A 36 11.77 -4.93 15.99
C ALA A 36 10.61 -5.61 16.76
N ASP A 37 9.84 -4.84 17.53
CA ASP A 37 8.68 -5.25 18.32
C ASP A 37 7.33 -4.96 17.63
N ALA A 38 7.35 -4.44 16.39
CA ALA A 38 6.12 -4.16 15.65
C ALA A 38 5.35 -5.45 15.33
N PHE A 39 4.02 -5.37 15.40
CA PHE A 39 3.13 -6.48 15.03
C PHE A 39 3.25 -6.89 13.56
N SER A 40 3.57 -5.92 12.69
CA SER A 40 3.77 -6.13 11.25
C SER A 40 5.06 -5.44 10.82
N PRO A 41 5.93 -6.12 10.04
CA PRO A 41 7.09 -5.47 9.44
C PRO A 41 6.72 -4.64 8.19
N PHE A 42 5.46 -4.67 7.75
CA PHE A 42 4.98 -4.00 6.54
C PHE A 42 4.37 -2.64 6.87
N SER A 43 5.19 -1.71 7.39
CA SER A 43 4.78 -0.32 7.61
C SER A 43 4.35 0.37 6.32
N PHE A 44 3.70 1.53 6.44
CA PHE A 44 3.15 2.26 5.31
C PHE A 44 4.16 2.50 4.18
N ASP A 45 5.40 2.87 4.51
CA ASP A 45 6.49 3.03 3.53
C ASP A 45 6.81 1.74 2.76
N VAL A 46 6.76 0.59 3.43
CA VAL A 46 6.92 -0.73 2.79
C VAL A 46 5.76 -1.03 1.85
N GLN A 47 4.52 -0.77 2.28
CA GLN A 47 3.33 -0.98 1.44
C GLN A 47 3.34 -0.08 0.19
N VAL A 48 3.74 1.19 0.35
CA VAL A 48 3.97 2.14 -0.75
C VAL A 48 5.07 1.59 -1.68
N ALA A 49 6.23 1.20 -1.15
CA ALA A 49 7.33 0.67 -1.96
C ALA A 49 6.93 -0.61 -2.74
N GLN A 50 6.13 -1.49 -2.14
CA GLN A 50 5.55 -2.66 -2.82
C GLN A 50 4.65 -2.26 -3.99
N PHE A 51 3.77 -1.27 -3.80
CA PHE A 51 2.94 -0.75 -4.89
C PHE A 51 3.77 -0.13 -6.00
N ILE A 52 4.79 0.67 -5.67
CA ILE A 52 5.68 1.30 -6.67
C ILE A 52 6.38 0.22 -7.49
N ARG A 53 6.92 -0.81 -6.83
CA ARG A 53 7.56 -1.95 -7.50
C ARG A 53 6.57 -2.68 -8.42
N PHE A 54 5.34 -2.92 -7.96
CA PHE A 54 4.28 -3.52 -8.78
C PHE A 54 3.97 -2.67 -10.02
N LYS A 55 3.71 -1.38 -9.85
CA LYS A 55 3.42 -0.44 -10.94
C LYS A 55 4.53 -0.46 -11.98
N ASN A 56 5.78 -0.30 -11.56
CA ASN A 56 6.94 -0.31 -12.47
C ASN A 56 7.05 -1.64 -13.21
N ARG A 57 6.87 -2.76 -12.53
CA ARG A 57 6.98 -4.08 -13.16
C ARG A 57 5.86 -4.33 -14.18
N VAL A 58 4.63 -3.88 -13.92
CA VAL A 58 3.53 -3.94 -14.89
C VAL A 58 3.86 -3.11 -16.13
N LEU A 59 4.30 -1.86 -15.95
CA LEU A 59 4.65 -0.96 -17.05
C LEU A 59 5.82 -1.50 -17.89
N ASP A 60 6.86 -2.04 -17.24
CA ASP A 60 8.00 -2.66 -17.92
C ASP A 60 7.58 -3.84 -18.80
N LEU A 61 6.68 -4.70 -18.30
CA LEU A 61 6.16 -5.84 -19.06
C LEU A 61 5.30 -5.38 -20.24
N GLN A 62 4.50 -4.34 -20.07
CA GLN A 62 3.72 -3.73 -21.17
C GLN A 62 4.65 -3.14 -22.23
N HIS A 63 5.72 -2.43 -21.83
CA HIS A 63 6.74 -1.91 -22.76
C HIS A 63 7.49 -3.01 -23.52
N GLN A 64 7.67 -4.18 -22.90
CA GLN A 64 8.26 -5.37 -23.55
C GLN A 64 7.28 -6.10 -24.48
N GLY A 65 6.05 -5.60 -24.65
CA GLY A 65 5.04 -6.18 -25.53
C GLY A 65 4.32 -7.40 -24.94
N MET A 66 4.40 -7.62 -23.63
CA MET A 66 3.66 -8.69 -22.96
C MET A 66 2.19 -8.30 -22.83
N THR A 67 1.30 -9.12 -23.39
CA THR A 67 -0.14 -8.98 -23.22
C THR A 67 -0.55 -9.40 -21.81
N LEU A 68 -0.90 -8.43 -20.96
CA LEU A 68 -1.33 -8.66 -19.59
C LEU A 68 -2.86 -8.76 -19.45
N ASP A 69 -3.63 -8.74 -20.53
CA ASP A 69 -5.10 -8.62 -20.55
C ASP A 69 -5.85 -9.66 -19.70
N LYS A 70 -5.23 -10.81 -19.40
CA LYS A 70 -5.80 -11.85 -18.52
C LYS A 70 -5.51 -11.62 -17.03
N CYS A 71 -4.56 -10.74 -16.72
CA CYS A 71 -3.97 -10.54 -15.40
C CYS A 71 -4.01 -9.08 -14.94
N PHE A 72 -4.21 -8.11 -15.83
CA PHE A 72 -4.20 -6.69 -15.53
C PHE A 72 -5.06 -5.95 -16.56
N PRO A 73 -5.76 -4.85 -16.20
CA PRO A 73 -6.56 -4.13 -17.18
C PRO A 73 -5.70 -3.56 -18.31
N ALA A 74 -6.21 -3.63 -19.54
CA ALA A 74 -5.45 -3.37 -20.76
C ALA A 74 -5.14 -1.89 -21.04
N THR A 75 -5.71 -0.94 -20.30
CA THR A 75 -5.54 0.49 -20.62
C THR A 75 -4.24 1.07 -20.04
N GLY A 76 -3.58 1.96 -20.79
CA GLY A 76 -2.32 2.58 -20.35
C GLY A 76 -2.47 3.60 -19.21
N ASP A 77 -3.70 3.94 -18.84
CA ASP A 77 -4.04 4.96 -17.84
C ASP A 77 -4.60 4.37 -16.53
N VAL A 78 -4.54 3.04 -16.36
CA VAL A 78 -5.11 2.35 -15.18
C VAL A 78 -4.61 2.95 -13.88
N PHE A 79 -3.30 3.19 -13.75
CA PHE A 79 -2.73 3.78 -12.55
C PHE A 79 -3.11 5.25 -12.35
N GLN A 80 -3.47 5.99 -13.41
CA GLN A 80 -3.93 7.38 -13.28
C GLN A 80 -5.39 7.46 -12.83
N LYS A 81 -6.19 6.44 -13.14
CA LYS A 81 -7.64 6.41 -12.87
C LYS A 81 -8.04 5.49 -11.72
N ALA A 82 -7.09 4.74 -11.15
CA ALA A 82 -7.35 3.81 -10.06
C ALA A 82 -7.78 4.55 -8.78
N LEU A 83 -8.58 3.86 -7.96
CA LEU A 83 -8.91 4.28 -6.61
C LEU A 83 -7.87 3.73 -5.64
N TYR A 84 -7.33 4.60 -4.79
CA TYR A 84 -6.33 4.26 -3.77
C TYR A 84 -6.93 4.41 -2.37
N PRO A 85 -7.56 3.36 -1.81
CA PRO A 85 -8.10 3.41 -0.46
C PRO A 85 -6.98 3.21 0.57
N PHE A 86 -7.01 4.01 1.64
CA PHE A 86 -6.10 3.89 2.79
C PHE A 86 -6.92 3.75 4.07
N ASP A 87 -6.59 2.74 4.86
CA ASP A 87 -7.11 2.54 6.22
C ASP A 87 -5.94 2.12 7.10
N ILE A 88 -5.32 3.11 7.76
CA ILE A 88 -4.07 2.94 8.52
C ILE A 88 -3.93 4.03 9.58
N GLY A 89 -3.13 3.76 10.61
CA GLY A 89 -2.86 4.67 11.73
C GLY A 89 -3.46 4.22 13.06
N GLN A 90 -4.41 3.28 13.05
CA GLN A 90 -5.02 2.75 14.27
C GLN A 90 -4.02 1.97 15.13
N THR A 91 -3.07 1.27 14.51
CA THR A 91 -2.02 0.56 15.25
C THR A 91 -1.00 1.52 15.87
N ASP A 92 -0.71 2.65 15.19
CA ASP A 92 0.15 3.70 15.75
C ASP A 92 -0.45 4.29 17.03
N THR A 93 -1.76 4.56 17.05
CA THR A 93 -2.44 5.09 18.24
C THR A 93 -2.65 4.02 19.32
N THR A 94 -3.10 2.83 18.95
CA THR A 94 -3.37 1.75 19.94
C THR A 94 -2.11 1.32 20.70
N SER A 95 -0.96 1.23 20.02
CA SER A 95 0.32 0.92 20.69
C SER A 95 0.72 2.01 21.70
N ALA A 96 0.49 3.28 21.36
CA ALA A 96 0.75 4.42 22.24
C ALA A 96 -0.21 4.43 23.45
N PHE A 97 -1.52 4.23 23.25
CA PHE A 97 -2.51 4.14 24.34
C PHE A 97 -2.19 3.03 25.34
N ASN A 98 -1.78 1.84 24.86
CA ASN A 98 -1.42 0.73 25.73
C ASN A 98 -0.16 1.02 26.59
N SER A 99 0.70 1.95 26.15
CA SER A 99 1.91 2.36 26.87
C SER A 99 1.67 3.41 27.97
N ASN A 100 0.47 3.99 28.09
CA ASN A 100 0.09 5.04 29.04
C ASN A 100 1.01 6.28 29.03
N THR A 101 1.56 6.65 27.87
CA THR A 101 2.41 7.84 27.72
C THR A 101 1.59 9.03 27.25
N SER A 102 1.79 10.22 27.84
CA SER A 102 1.20 11.48 27.34
C SER A 102 1.73 11.90 25.96
N ASP A 103 2.70 11.14 25.43
CA ASP A 103 3.40 11.38 24.17
C ASP A 103 2.60 10.99 22.93
N GLU A 104 1.42 10.40 23.10
CA GLU A 104 0.59 9.99 21.97
C GLU A 104 0.10 11.20 21.15
N VAL A 105 -0.54 12.17 21.81
CA VAL A 105 -1.09 13.35 21.14
C VAL A 105 0.03 14.17 20.48
N SER A 106 1.22 14.19 21.09
CA SER A 106 2.38 14.88 20.51
C SER A 106 2.98 14.14 19.31
N SER A 107 2.71 12.83 19.15
CA SER A 107 3.19 12.04 18.02
C SER A 107 2.31 12.15 16.76
N ILE A 108 1.03 12.54 16.90
CA ILE A 108 0.07 12.65 15.78
C ILE A 108 0.61 13.52 14.63
N PRO A 109 1.18 14.73 14.86
CA PRO A 109 1.74 15.53 13.78
C PRO A 109 2.85 14.80 13.02
N THR A 110 3.68 14.01 13.70
CA THR A 110 4.75 13.22 13.07
C THR A 110 4.17 12.08 12.23
N ILE A 111 3.15 11.39 12.75
CA ILE A 111 2.43 10.34 12.01
C ILE A 111 1.83 10.92 10.72
N LEU A 112 1.16 12.07 10.80
CA LEU A 112 0.59 12.74 9.63
C LEU A 112 1.64 13.18 8.61
N ALA A 113 2.79 13.68 9.06
CA ALA A 113 3.89 14.05 8.16
C ALA A 113 4.42 12.83 7.38
N VAL A 114 4.64 11.69 8.06
CA VAL A 114 5.08 10.46 7.41
C VAL A 114 4.02 9.92 6.44
N PHE A 115 2.74 10.01 6.81
CA PHE A 115 1.64 9.66 5.91
C PHE A 115 1.63 10.56 4.66
N GLU A 116 1.74 11.87 4.84
CA GLU A 116 1.79 12.84 3.75
C GLU A 116 2.95 12.57 2.79
N ASP A 117 4.13 12.25 3.32
CA ASP A 117 5.31 11.93 2.51
C ASP A 117 5.09 10.66 1.67
N GLY A 118 4.52 9.60 2.24
CA GLY A 118 4.19 8.40 1.46
C GLY A 118 3.11 8.64 0.39
N ILE A 119 2.15 9.53 0.65
CA ILE A 119 1.17 9.96 -0.37
C ILE A 119 1.84 10.78 -1.49
N LYS A 120 2.81 11.64 -1.16
CA LYS A 120 3.61 12.35 -2.17
C LYS A 120 4.40 11.38 -3.03
N ASP A 121 5.02 10.36 -2.43
CA ASP A 121 5.74 9.32 -3.17
C ASP A 121 4.84 8.58 -4.18
N LEU A 122 3.59 8.32 -3.82
CA LEU A 122 2.60 7.72 -4.74
C LEU A 122 2.23 8.65 -5.90
N ASN A 123 2.14 9.96 -5.65
CA ASN A 123 1.73 10.97 -6.63
C ASN A 123 2.87 11.44 -7.55
N ASN A 124 4.12 11.33 -7.11
CA ASN A 124 5.30 11.77 -7.87
C ASN A 124 5.80 10.72 -8.89
N LEU A 125 4.97 9.73 -9.23
CA LEU A 125 5.21 8.65 -10.20
C LEU A 125 4.31 8.78 -11.43
#